data_AF-A0A832T988-F1
#
_entry.id   AF-A0A832T988-F1
#
_cell.length_a   1.000
_cell.length_b   1.000
_cell.length_c   1.000
_cell.angle_alpha   90.00
_cell.angle_beta   90.00
_cell.angle_gamma   90.00
#
_symmetry.space_group_name_H-M   'P 1'
#
loop_
_entity.id
_entity.type
_entity.pdbx_description
1 polymer ?
#
loop_
_entity_poly.entity_id
_entity_poly.type
_entity_poly.pdbx_seq_one_letter_code
_entity_poly.pdbx_strand_id
1 'polypeptide(L)'
;MPEDPLRGYEPSVRDYLARCDTDEEALEVLQYLVKRGELDEERASELEREIREKGVRSLVERRHFGYYLERYYDPEERRYRG
;
A
#
# COMPACT_ATOMS: atom_id res chain seq x y z
N MET A 1 -1.73 -23.47 15.29
CA MET A 1 -1.19 -22.58 14.25
C MET A 1 -1.59 -21.17 14.65
N PRO A 2 -0.67 -20.22 14.87
CA PRO A 2 -1.09 -18.83 15.03
C PRO A 2 -1.83 -18.42 13.74
N GLU A 3 -2.97 -17.78 13.89
CA GLU A 3 -3.74 -17.28 12.75
C GLU A 3 -2.90 -16.21 12.06
N ASP A 4 -2.64 -16.40 10.76
CA ASP A 4 -1.91 -15.43 9.94
C ASP A 4 -2.70 -14.10 9.97
N PRO A 5 -2.14 -13.00 10.51
CA PRO A 5 -2.85 -11.73 10.63
C PRO A 5 -3.28 -11.13 9.28
N LEU A 6 -2.70 -11.61 8.18
CA LEU A 6 -3.00 -11.17 6.82
C LEU A 6 -4.05 -12.06 6.14
N ARG A 7 -4.57 -13.08 6.83
CA ARG A 7 -5.56 -13.99 6.26
C ARG A 7 -6.89 -13.25 6.04
N GLY A 8 -7.17 -12.94 4.77
CA GLY A 8 -8.35 -12.16 4.37
C GLY A 8 -8.10 -10.65 4.27
N TYR A 9 -6.85 -10.19 4.35
CA TYR A 9 -6.51 -8.79 4.12
C TYR A 9 -6.57 -8.46 2.63
N GLU A 10 -7.58 -7.69 2.21
CA GLU A 10 -7.63 -7.12 0.88
C GLU A 10 -6.72 -5.89 0.82
N PRO A 11 -5.69 -5.88 -0.06
CA PRO A 11 -4.78 -4.74 -0.17
C PRO A 11 -5.54 -3.48 -0.60
N SER A 12 -5.36 -2.39 0.13
CA SER A 12 -5.96 -1.11 -0.26
C SER A 12 -5.19 -0.46 -1.41
N VAL A 13 -5.78 0.55 -2.08
CA VAL A 13 -5.10 1.37 -3.10
C VAL A 13 -3.73 1.87 -2.62
N ARG A 14 -3.62 2.26 -1.34
CA ARG A 14 -2.35 2.69 -0.75
C ARG A 14 -1.32 1.57 -0.64
N ASP A 15 -1.73 0.32 -0.44
CA ASP A 15 -0.82 -0.83 -0.39
C ASP A 15 -0.26 -1.20 -1.76
N TYR A 16 -1.02 -0.94 -2.83
CA TYR A 16 -0.49 -1.04 -4.19
C TYR A 16 0.49 0.11 -4.49
N LEU A 17 0.13 1.35 -4.14
CA LEU A 17 1.01 2.51 -4.30
C LEU A 17 2.30 2.40 -3.46
N ALA A 18 2.25 1.76 -2.27
CA ALA A 18 3.41 1.51 -1.42
C ALA A 18 4.48 0.61 -2.07
N ARG A 19 4.09 -0.17 -3.08
CA ARG A 19 4.97 -1.07 -3.83
C ARG A 19 5.56 -0.42 -5.09
N CYS A 20 5.08 0.76 -5.46
CA CYS A 20 5.56 1.50 -6.62
C CYS A 20 6.84 2.25 -6.24
N ASP A 21 7.87 2.11 -7.07
CA ASP A 21 9.14 2.82 -6.90
C ASP A 21 9.13 4.17 -7.63
N THR A 22 8.35 4.28 -8.70
CA THR A 22 8.22 5.47 -9.55
C THR A 22 6.79 6.00 -9.64
N ASP A 23 6.68 7.28 -10.00
CA ASP A 23 5.39 7.93 -10.23
C ASP A 23 4.64 7.28 -11.41
N GLU A 24 5.35 6.79 -12.42
CA GLU A 24 4.77 6.11 -13.59
C GLU A 24 4.10 4.79 -13.19
N GLU A 25 4.76 3.96 -12.39
CA GLU A 25 4.17 2.71 -11.86
C GLU A 25 2.91 3.00 -11.04
N ALA A 26 2.96 4.06 -10.23
CA ALA A 26 1.84 4.49 -9.41
C ALA A 26 0.61 4.86 -10.25
N LEU A 27 0.82 5.58 -11.36
CA LEU A 27 -0.25 5.96 -12.29
C LEU A 27 -0.83 4.74 -13.03
N GLU A 28 0.01 3.77 -13.44
CA GLU A 28 -0.47 2.53 -14.04
C GLU A 28 -1.32 1.71 -13.07
N VAL A 29 -0.90 1.64 -11.80
CA VAL A 29 -1.66 0.99 -10.72
C VAL A 29 -3.01 1.65 -10.51
N LEU A 30 -3.08 2.99 -10.48
CA LEU A 30 -4.36 3.69 -10.36
C LEU A 30 -5.30 3.33 -11.52
N GLN A 31 -4.81 3.34 -12.75
CA GLN A 31 -5.62 2.94 -13.92
C GLN A 31 -6.06 1.48 -13.85
N TYR A 32 -5.21 0.59 -13.35
CA TYR A 32 -5.54 -0.82 -13.14
C TYR A 32 -6.67 -1.00 -12.11
N LEU A 33 -6.62 -0.27 -11.00
CA LEU A 33 -7.66 -0.30 -9.96
C LEU A 33 -8.98 0.27 -10.44
N VAL A 34 -8.93 1.35 -11.24
CA VAL A 34 -10.11 1.92 -11.91
C VAL A 34 -10.76 0.91 -12.86
N LYS A 35 -9.96 0.24 -13.70
CA LYS A 35 -10.47 -0.80 -14.62
C LYS A 35 -11.11 -1.97 -13.89
N ARG A 36 -10.67 -2.26 -12.66
CA ARG A 36 -11.26 -3.29 -11.80
C ARG A 36 -12.51 -2.83 -11.04
N GLY A 37 -12.82 -1.53 -11.05
CA GLY A 37 -13.89 -0.95 -10.24
C GLY A 37 -13.56 -0.89 -8.75
N GLU A 38 -12.28 -1.02 -8.38
CA GLU A 38 -11.80 -0.90 -6.98
C GLU A 38 -11.47 0.55 -6.62
N LEU A 39 -11.44 1.44 -7.62
CA LEU A 39 -11.20 2.87 -7.45
C LEU A 39 -12.05 3.66 -8.45
N ASP A 40 -12.74 4.70 -7.96
CA ASP A 40 -13.48 5.60 -8.83
C ASP A 40 -12.55 6.49 -9.67
N GLU A 41 -12.97 6.82 -10.90
CA GLU A 41 -12.21 7.68 -11.81
C GLU A 41 -11.91 9.07 -11.22
N GLU A 42 -12.86 9.64 -10.48
CA GLU A 42 -12.67 10.93 -9.80
C GLU A 42 -11.55 10.83 -8.76
N ARG A 43 -11.56 9.76 -7.97
CA ARG A 43 -10.55 9.51 -6.94
C ARG A 43 -9.18 9.21 -7.53
N ALA A 44 -9.14 8.49 -8.64
CA ALA A 44 -7.91 8.25 -9.40
C ALA A 44 -7.33 9.55 -9.97
N SER A 45 -8.18 10.45 -10.48
CA SER A 45 -7.76 11.78 -10.96
C SER A 45 -7.17 12.65 -9.84
N GLU A 46 -7.74 12.64 -8.64
CA GLU A 46 -7.18 13.34 -7.48
C GLU A 46 -5.79 12.79 -7.11
N LEU A 47 -5.67 11.46 -7.04
CA LEU A 47 -4.42 10.79 -6.71
C LEU A 47 -3.34 11.03 -7.77
N GLU A 48 -3.71 11.02 -9.05
CA GLU A 48 -2.79 11.35 -10.15
C GLU A 48 -2.21 12.76 -10.01
N ARG A 49 -3.04 13.76 -9.65
CA ARG A 49 -2.54 15.12 -9.41
C ARG A 49 -1.57 15.14 -8.23
N GLU A 50 -1.92 14.47 -7.13
CA GLU A 50 -1.08 14.46 -5.95
C GLU A 50 0.27 13.74 -6.19
N ILE A 51 0.26 12.64 -6.96
CA ILE A 51 1.49 11.95 -7.42
C ILE A 51 2.32 12.89 -8.30
N ARG A 52 1.72 13.62 -9.24
CA ARG A 52 2.47 14.55 -10.10
C ARG A 52 3.03 15.76 -9.36
N GLU A 53 2.32 16.26 -8.35
CA GLU A 53 2.74 17.45 -7.59
C GLU A 53 3.78 17.11 -6.52
N LYS A 54 3.62 15.99 -5.82
CA LYS A 54 4.44 15.65 -4.65
C LYS A 54 5.26 14.35 -4.82
N GLY A 55 5.02 13.57 -5.86
CA GLY A 55 5.60 12.24 -6.07
C GLY A 55 4.89 11.13 -5.27
N VAL A 56 4.89 9.90 -5.79
CA VAL A 56 4.29 8.73 -5.11
C VAL A 56 4.91 8.49 -3.72
N ARG A 57 6.18 8.86 -3.55
CA ARG A 57 6.95 8.68 -2.31
C ARG A 57 6.56 9.63 -1.18
N SER A 58 5.84 10.71 -1.47
CA SER A 58 5.30 11.61 -0.44
C SER A 58 3.86 11.25 -0.04
N LEU A 59 3.14 10.57 -0.94
CA LEU A 59 1.82 10.00 -0.69
C LEU A 59 1.87 8.74 0.17
N VAL A 60 2.91 7.94 -0.04
CA VAL A 60 3.09 6.67 0.65
C VAL A 60 4.48 6.61 1.26
N GLU A 61 4.51 6.54 2.59
CA GLU A 61 5.74 6.28 3.32
C GLU A 61 6.27 4.91 2.89
N ARG A 62 7.48 4.86 2.30
CA ARG A 62 8.08 3.61 1.82
C ARG A 62 8.06 2.60 2.96
N ARG A 63 7.22 1.56 2.85
CA ARG A 63 7.25 0.44 3.77
C ARG A 63 8.46 -0.40 3.40
N HIS A 64 9.52 -0.31 4.20
CA HIS A 64 10.69 -1.16 4.03
C HIS A 64 10.32 -2.63 4.23
N PHE A 65 11.07 -3.53 3.59
CA PHE A 65 10.96 -4.97 3.83
C PHE A 65 11.08 -5.23 5.33
N GLY A 66 10.04 -5.81 5.95
CA GLY A 66 9.98 -6.02 7.39
C GLY A 66 9.08 -5.07 8.18
N TYR A 67 8.42 -4.07 7.56
CA TYR A 67 7.51 -3.14 8.28
C TYR A 67 6.44 -3.84 9.14
N TYR A 68 5.83 -4.92 8.64
CA TYR A 68 4.86 -5.70 9.41
C TYR A 68 5.52 -6.59 10.47
N LEU A 69 6.75 -7.04 10.22
CA LEU A 69 7.53 -7.75 11.22
C LEU A 69 7.83 -6.78 12.37
N GLU A 70 8.38 -5.60 12.12
CA GLU A 70 8.66 -4.63 13.19
C GLU A 70 7.41 -4.16 13.95
N ARG A 71 6.29 -3.98 13.25
CA ARG A 71 5.06 -3.47 13.84
C ARG A 71 4.32 -4.49 14.71
N TYR A 72 4.35 -5.75 14.30
CA TYR A 72 3.58 -6.79 14.97
C TYR A 72 4.46 -7.82 15.65
N TYR A 73 5.73 -8.00 15.34
CA TYR A 73 6.59 -8.98 16.00
C TYR A 73 7.19 -8.40 17.29
N ASP A 74 6.91 -9.04 18.41
CA ASP A 74 7.63 -8.83 19.66
C ASP A 74 8.88 -9.71 19.67
N PRO A 75 10.09 -9.11 19.62
CA PRO A 75 11.33 -9.87 19.57
C PRO A 75 11.67 -10.55 20.90
N GLU A 76 11.13 -10.09 22.03
CA GLU A 76 11.38 -10.69 23.35
C GLU A 76 10.53 -11.94 23.55
N GLU A 77 9.28 -11.93 23.11
CA GLU A 77 8.39 -13.09 23.19
C GLU A 77 8.37 -13.96 21.93
N ARG A 78 9.10 -13.58 20.85
CA ARG A 78 9.04 -14.21 19.52
C ARG A 78 7.60 -14.42 19.04
N ARG A 79 6.72 -13.45 19.30
CA ARG A 79 5.27 -13.58 19.03
C ARG A 79 4.75 -12.34 18.32
N TYR A 80 3.75 -12.50 17.47
CA TYR A 80 3.03 -11.35 16.94
C TYR A 80 2.12 -10.74 18.02
N ARG A 81 2.28 -9.45 18.33
CA ARG A 81 1.37 -8.61 19.11
C ARG A 81 0.02 -8.55 18.38
N GLY A 82 -1.01 -9.02 19.08
CA GLY A 82 -2.42 -8.92 18.68
C GLY A 82 -3.11 -7.79 19.40
#